data_AF-V6LGH7-F1
#
_entry.id   AF-V6LGH7-F1
#
_cell.length_a   1.000
_cell.length_b   1.000
_cell.length_c   1.000
_cell.angle_alpha   90.00
_cell.angle_beta   90.00
_cell.angle_gamma   90.00
#
_symmetry.space_group_name_H-M   'P 1'
#
loop_
_entity.id
_entity.type
_entity.pdbx_description
1 polymer ?
#
loop_
_entity_poly.entity_id
_entity_poly.type
_entity_poly.pdbx_seq_one_letter_code
_entity_poly.pdbx_strand_id
1 'polypeptide(L)'
;MRSWNYKHFNKNFKPKVWTNTVLLESGILEILEALKTLENRSRSQVLERLIIFFIETQKGQSDEKAWKRSQRAYKRTLINQTEKNKLKRKQLERIRKNQKKKELQARANCAFSYFERP
;
A
#
# COMPACT_ATOMS: atom_id res chain seq x y z
N MET A 1 19.61 14.06 -24.16
CA MET A 1 19.29 13.34 -22.90
C MET A 1 18.49 12.10 -23.24
N ARG A 2 18.97 10.89 -22.91
CA ARG A 2 18.18 9.66 -23.11
C ARG A 2 17.15 9.54 -21.99
N SER A 3 15.86 9.45 -22.32
CA SER A 3 14.82 9.13 -21.35
C SER A 3 15.05 7.72 -20.81
N TRP A 4 15.39 7.63 -19.52
CA TRP A 4 15.37 6.36 -18.80
C TRP A 4 13.91 5.99 -18.55
N ASN A 5 13.30 5.34 -19.54
CA ASN A 5 11.96 4.77 -19.37
C ASN A 5 12.06 3.61 -18.37
N TYR A 6 11.41 3.77 -17.23
CA TYR A 6 11.31 2.75 -16.19
C TYR A 6 10.77 1.43 -16.77
N LYS A 7 11.62 0.39 -16.84
CA LYS A 7 11.19 -0.97 -17.14
C LYS A 7 10.78 -1.65 -15.84
N HIS A 8 9.48 -1.75 -15.61
CA HIS A 8 8.96 -2.52 -14.49
C HIS A 8 9.31 -4.00 -14.66
N PHE A 9 9.71 -4.68 -13.58
CA PHE A 9 10.10 -6.10 -13.61
C PHE A 9 9.00 -7.03 -14.14
N ASN A 10 7.73 -6.67 -13.93
CA ASN A 10 6.59 -7.40 -14.45
C ASN A 10 6.11 -6.75 -15.76
N LYS A 11 6.34 -7.45 -16.89
CA LYS A 11 5.95 -6.98 -18.23
C LYS A 11 4.43 -6.76 -18.39
N ASN A 12 3.61 -7.41 -17.57
CA ASN A 12 2.14 -7.30 -17.61
C ASN A 12 1.58 -6.26 -16.64
N PHE A 13 2.43 -5.49 -15.96
CA PHE A 13 1.97 -4.46 -15.05
C PHE A 13 1.37 -3.30 -15.83
N LYS A 14 0.03 -3.21 -15.88
CA LYS A 14 -0.68 -2.01 -16.29
C LYS A 14 -0.76 -1.06 -15.08
N PRO A 15 0.00 0.07 -15.06
CA PRO A 15 -0.04 0.97 -13.93
C PRO A 15 -1.44 1.57 -13.79
N LYS A 16 -2.10 1.32 -12.65
CA LYS A 16 -3.39 1.95 -12.30
C LYS A 16 -3.24 3.43 -11.95
N VAL A 17 -2.01 3.85 -11.69
CA VAL A 17 -1.58 5.21 -11.34
C VAL A 17 -0.35 5.51 -12.17
N TRP A 18 -0.31 6.66 -12.84
CA TRP A 18 0.89 7.09 -13.57
C TRP A 18 2.05 7.25 -12.58
N THR A 19 3.03 6.36 -12.69
CA THR A 19 4.23 6.38 -11.87
C THR A 19 5.35 6.98 -12.71
N ASN A 20 5.53 8.28 -12.59
CA ASN A 20 6.65 8.98 -13.23
C ASN A 20 7.89 8.85 -12.35
N THR A 21 9.02 8.52 -12.96
CA THR A 21 10.32 8.56 -12.30
C THR A 21 10.88 9.98 -12.36
N VAL A 22 11.35 10.49 -11.23
CA VAL A 22 12.04 11.78 -11.15
C VAL A 22 13.50 11.51 -10.80
N LEU A 23 14.40 12.08 -11.58
CA LEU A 23 15.84 12.12 -11.27
C LEU A 23 16.08 13.30 -10.33
N LEU A 24 16.74 13.01 -9.21
CA LEU A 24 17.09 14.00 -8.19
C LEU A 24 18.60 14.01 -8.01
N GLU A 25 19.13 15.17 -7.62
CA GLU A 25 20.51 15.35 -7.23
C GLU A 25 20.88 14.41 -6.07
N SER A 26 22.14 13.95 -6.05
CA SER A 26 22.64 13.01 -5.04
C SER A 26 22.45 13.53 -3.61
N GLY A 27 22.70 14.81 -3.36
CA GLY A 27 22.50 15.41 -2.03
C GLY A 27 21.05 15.36 -1.55
N ILE A 28 20.07 15.53 -2.45
CA ILE A 28 18.64 15.41 -2.09
C ILE A 28 18.31 13.94 -1.77
N LEU A 29 18.88 13.00 -2.52
CA LEU A 29 18.70 11.56 -2.26
C LEU A 29 19.22 11.16 -0.89
N GLU A 30 20.37 11.69 -0.47
CA GLU A 30 20.94 11.44 0.86
C GLU A 30 20.05 12.00 1.97
N ILE A 31 19.53 13.22 1.80
CA ILE A 31 18.57 13.82 2.75
C ILE A 31 17.30 12.95 2.85
N LEU A 32 16.75 12.50 1.72
CA LEU A 32 15.58 11.63 1.72
C LEU A 32 15.85 10.28 2.38
N GLU A 33 17.07 9.74 2.26
CA GLU A 33 17.47 8.51 2.93
C GLU A 33 17.57 8.71 4.45
N ALA A 34 18.14 9.83 4.90
CA ALA A 34 18.17 10.20 6.32
C ALA A 34 16.76 10.45 6.89
N LEU A 35 15.88 11.11 6.16
CA LEU A 35 14.48 11.29 6.57
C LEU A 35 13.72 9.96 6.62
N LYS A 36 14.02 9.04 5.69
CA LYS A 36 13.46 7.69 5.70
C LYS A 36 13.82 6.94 6.97
N THR A 37 15.06 7.04 7.46
CA THR A 37 15.48 6.36 8.69
C THR A 37 14.86 6.99 9.93
N LEU A 38 14.79 8.33 9.99
CA LEU A 38 14.17 9.05 11.11
C LEU A 38 12.67 8.78 11.24
N GLU A 39 11.94 8.78 10.13
CA GLU A 39 10.48 8.62 10.14
C GLU A 39 10.03 7.16 9.99
N ASN A 40 10.97 6.25 9.71
CA ASN A 40 10.75 4.85 9.34
C ASN A 40 9.76 4.70 8.16
N ARG A 41 9.95 5.50 7.11
CA ARG A 41 9.04 5.59 5.93
C ARG A 41 9.79 5.47 4.61
N SER A 42 9.07 5.17 3.52
CA SER A 42 9.70 5.10 2.21
C SER A 42 10.02 6.51 1.67
N ARG A 43 11.10 6.62 0.89
CA ARG A 43 11.49 7.88 0.23
C ARG A 43 10.36 8.51 -0.58
N SER A 44 9.60 7.70 -1.30
CA SER A 44 8.46 8.16 -2.10
C SER A 44 7.37 8.82 -1.24
N GLN A 45 7.10 8.28 -0.05
CA GLN A 45 6.11 8.85 0.87
C GLN A 45 6.57 10.20 1.43
N VAL A 46 7.86 10.32 1.77
CA VAL A 46 8.46 11.58 2.22
C VAL A 46 8.38 12.63 1.10
N LEU A 47 8.71 12.24 -0.13
CA LEU A 47 8.64 13.10 -1.30
C LEU A 47 7.21 13.57 -1.60
N GLU A 48 6.23 12.67 -1.60
CA GLU A 48 4.82 13.02 -1.79
C GLU A 48 4.34 14.02 -0.73
N ARG A 49 4.73 13.83 0.53
CA ARG A 49 4.38 14.76 1.62
C ARG A 49 5.01 16.14 1.41
N LEU A 50 6.28 16.20 0.98
CA LEU A 50 6.96 17.45 0.65
C LEU A 50 6.28 18.18 -0.50
N ILE A 51 5.87 17.46 -1.55
CA ILE A 51 5.14 18.04 -2.69
C ILE A 51 3.79 18.60 -2.24
N ILE A 52 3.02 17.87 -1.42
CA ILE A 52 1.74 18.37 -0.89
C ILE A 52 1.97 19.62 -0.03
N PHE A 53 3.00 19.60 0.82
CA PHE A 53 3.36 20.75 1.64
C PHE A 53 3.66 21.98 0.77
N PHE A 54 4.53 21.84 -0.23
CA PHE A 54 4.90 22.90 -1.16
C PHE A 54 3.69 23.45 -1.94
N ILE A 55 2.80 22.58 -2.42
CA ILE A 55 1.58 23.01 -3.11
C ILE A 55 0.66 23.81 -2.16
N GLU A 56 0.56 23.41 -0.89
CA GLU A 56 -0.27 24.11 0.09
C GLU A 56 0.33 25.47 0.50
N THR A 57 1.66 25.59 0.57
CA THR A 57 2.31 26.90 0.81
C THR A 57 2.16 27.82 -0.39
N GLN A 58 2.25 27.31 -1.62
CA GLN A 58 1.98 28.10 -2.84
C GLN A 58 0.54 28.63 -2.91
N LYS A 59 -0.43 27.97 -2.26
CA LYS A 59 -1.81 28.48 -2.13
C LYS A 59 -1.96 29.61 -1.10
N GLY A 60 -0.87 30.12 -0.54
CA GLY A 60 -0.87 31.19 0.46
C GLY A 60 -1.33 30.73 1.86
N GLN A 61 -1.27 29.43 2.17
CA GLN A 61 -1.52 28.96 3.53
C GLN A 61 -0.28 29.18 4.39
N SER A 62 -0.47 29.39 5.71
CA SER A 62 0.65 29.41 6.65
C SER A 62 1.35 28.05 6.70
N ASP A 63 2.66 28.07 6.97
CA ASP A 63 3.50 26.87 6.99
C ASP A 63 2.97 25.80 7.95
N GLU A 64 2.51 26.19 9.14
CA GLU A 64 1.91 25.24 10.08
C GLU A 64 0.67 24.54 9.52
N LYS A 65 -0.16 25.28 8.79
CA LYS A 65 -1.41 24.76 8.23
C LYS A 65 -1.12 23.87 7.03
N ALA A 66 -0.16 24.25 6.19
CA ALA A 66 0.35 23.40 5.12
C ALA A 66 0.94 22.09 5.67
N TRP A 67 1.72 22.18 6.75
CA TRP A 67 2.31 21.01 7.42
C TRP A 67 1.25 20.07 8.00
N LYS A 68 0.26 20.60 8.71
CA LYS A 68 -0.87 19.79 9.22
C LYS A 68 -1.64 19.12 8.08
N ARG A 69 -1.83 19.80 6.94
CA ARG A 69 -2.54 19.25 5.77
C ARG A 69 -1.76 18.14 5.07
N SER A 70 -0.46 18.30 4.87
CA SER A 70 0.40 17.27 4.26
C SER A 70 0.41 15.99 5.11
N GLN A 71 0.52 16.13 6.43
CA GLN A 71 0.41 15.00 7.35
C GLN A 71 -0.98 14.34 7.35
N ARG A 72 -2.06 15.12 7.24
CA ARG A 72 -3.44 14.59 7.24
C ARG A 72 -3.77 13.80 5.98
N ALA A 73 -3.36 14.30 4.81
CA ALA A 73 -3.51 13.58 3.54
C ALA A 73 -2.83 12.21 3.63
N TYR A 74 -1.65 12.17 4.24
CA TYR A 74 -0.88 10.96 4.49
C TYR A 74 -1.53 9.99 5.50
N LYS A 75 -2.08 10.49 6.62
CA LYS A 75 -2.80 9.63 7.59
C LYS A 75 -4.03 8.98 6.95
N ARG A 76 -4.74 9.68 6.07
CA ARG A 76 -5.91 9.15 5.36
C ARG A 76 -5.55 8.00 4.43
N THR A 77 -4.45 8.11 3.68
CA THR A 77 -3.98 7.02 2.81
C THR A 77 -3.61 5.77 3.62
N LEU A 78 -2.95 5.93 4.77
CA LEU A 78 -2.65 4.81 5.69
C LEU A 78 -3.92 4.13 6.24
N ILE A 79 -4.90 4.91 6.70
CA ILE A 79 -6.18 4.38 7.22
C ILE A 79 -6.91 3.59 6.13
N ASN A 80 -7.06 4.19 4.94
CA ASN A 80 -7.73 3.55 3.81
C ASN A 80 -7.05 2.24 3.39
N GLN A 81 -5.71 2.19 3.43
CA GLN A 81 -4.96 0.98 3.12
C GLN A 81 -5.15 -0.11 4.19
N THR A 82 -5.20 0.30 5.46
CA THR A 82 -5.44 -0.59 6.60
C THR A 82 -6.84 -1.21 6.53
N GLU A 83 -7.86 -0.41 6.23
CA GLU A 83 -9.24 -0.89 6.05
C GLU A 83 -9.35 -1.87 4.88
N LYS A 84 -8.73 -1.54 3.73
CA LYS A 84 -8.67 -2.46 2.57
C LYS A 84 -8.01 -3.80 2.94
N ASN A 85 -6.93 -3.77 3.71
CA ASN A 85 -6.26 -5.00 4.15
C ASN A 85 -7.11 -5.82 5.13
N LYS A 86 -7.83 -5.15 6.05
CA LYS A 86 -8.78 -5.80 6.97
C LYS A 86 -9.90 -6.50 6.20
N LEU A 87 -10.45 -5.85 5.17
CA LEU A 87 -11.48 -6.43 4.30
C LEU A 87 -10.95 -7.67 3.55
N LYS A 88 -9.75 -7.60 2.97
CA LYS A 88 -9.11 -8.76 2.30
C LYS A 88 -8.89 -9.93 3.26
N ARG A 89 -8.44 -9.69 4.49
CA ARG A 89 -8.27 -10.74 5.52
C ARG A 89 -9.59 -11.44 5.82
N LYS A 90 -10.67 -10.68 6.05
CA LYS A 90 -12.01 -11.23 6.26
C LYS A 90 -12.49 -12.07 5.07
N GLN A 91 -12.20 -11.63 3.85
CA GLN A 91 -12.55 -12.40 2.65
C GLN A 91 -11.79 -13.74 2.60
N LEU A 92 -10.49 -13.74 2.88
CA LEU A 92 -9.69 -14.97 2.92
C LEU A 92 -10.16 -15.93 4.02
N GLU A 93 -10.50 -15.42 5.20
CA GLU A 93 -11.06 -16.23 6.29
C GLU A 93 -12.39 -16.89 5.89
N ARG A 94 -13.27 -16.17 5.20
CA ARG A 94 -14.53 -16.72 4.68
C ARG A 94 -14.28 -17.84 3.67
N ILE A 95 -13.32 -17.64 2.75
CA ILE A 95 -12.94 -18.66 1.76
C ILE A 95 -12.43 -19.92 2.45
N ARG A 96 -11.52 -19.79 3.43
CA ARG A 96 -11.00 -20.93 4.21
C ARG A 96 -12.11 -21.67 4.97
N LYS A 97 -13.04 -20.94 5.61
CA LYS A 97 -14.18 -21.56 6.30
C LYS A 97 -15.08 -22.34 5.34
N ASN A 98 -15.34 -21.79 4.16
CA ASN A 98 -16.16 -22.45 3.15
C ASN A 98 -15.47 -23.70 2.59
N GLN A 99 -14.16 -23.65 2.33
CA GLN A 99 -13.37 -24.83 1.92
C GLN A 99 -13.42 -25.93 2.97
N LYS A 100 -13.15 -25.61 4.24
CA LYS A 100 -13.24 -26.57 5.35
C LYS A 100 -14.63 -27.17 5.49
N LYS A 101 -15.70 -26.38 5.31
CA LYS A 101 -17.08 -26.87 5.33
C LYS A 101 -17.34 -27.88 4.19
N LYS A 102 -16.86 -27.60 2.97
CA LYS A 102 -16.97 -28.52 1.83
C LYS A 102 -16.20 -29.81 2.05
N GLU A 103 -14.99 -29.74 2.61
CA GLU A 103 -14.17 -30.91 2.96
C GLU A 103 -14.88 -31.80 3.99
N LEU A 104 -15.43 -31.19 5.05
CA LEU A 104 -16.18 -31.93 6.07
C LEU A 104 -17.44 -32.57 5.48
N GLN A 105 -18.17 -31.86 4.60
CA GLN A 105 -19.34 -32.42 3.93
C GLN A 105 -18.95 -33.58 3.00
N ALA A 106 -17.86 -33.45 2.24
CA ALA A 106 -17.35 -34.53 1.39
C ALA A 106 -16.97 -35.78 2.20
N ARG A 107 -16.31 -35.59 3.36
CA ARG A 107 -16.00 -36.68 4.31
C ARG A 107 -17.26 -37.29 4.92
N ALA A 108 -18.28 -36.48 5.23
CA ALA A 108 -19.54 -36.99 5.77
C ALA A 108 -20.35 -37.79 4.72
N ASN A 109 -20.23 -37.46 3.44
CA ASN A 109 -20.97 -38.10 2.36
C ASN A 109 -20.31 -39.37 1.79
N CYS A 110 -19.18 -39.86 2.34
CA CYS A 110 -18.64 -41.14 1.91
C CYS A 110 -19.44 -42.30 2.51
N ALA A 111 -19.64 -43.38 1.73
CA ALA A 111 -20.53 -44.49 2.08
C ALA A 111 -20.13 -45.23 3.38
N PHE A 112 -18.87 -45.12 3.80
CA PHE A 112 -18.34 -45.72 5.04
C PHE A 112 -18.21 -44.72 6.20
N SER A 113 -18.60 -43.45 6.03
CA SER A 113 -18.41 -42.40 7.04
C SER A 113 -19.12 -42.66 8.37
N TYR A 114 -20.16 -43.48 8.36
CA TYR A 114 -20.96 -43.82 9.54
C TYR A 114 -20.21 -44.75 10.51
N PHE A 115 -19.25 -45.55 10.01
CA PHE A 115 -18.47 -46.51 10.81
C PHE A 115 -17.11 -45.96 11.27
N GLU A 116 -16.67 -44.82 10.73
CA GLU A 116 -15.39 -44.18 11.04
C GLU A 116 -15.52 -43.00 12.03
N ARG A 117 -16.73 -42.68 12.50
CA ARG A 117 -16.94 -41.67 13.55
C ARG A 117 -16.78 -42.35 14.93
N PRO A 118 -15.82 -41.91 15.78
CA PRO A 118 -15.73 -42.40 17.16
C PRO A 118 -16.92 -41.98 18.02
#